data_AF-A0A378WKR2-F1
#
_entry.id   AF-A0A378WKR2-F1
#
_cell.length_a   1.000
_cell.length_b   1.000
_cell.length_c   1.000
_cell.angle_alpha   90.00
_cell.angle_beta   90.00
_cell.angle_gamma   90.00
#
_symmetry.space_group_name_H-M   'P 1'
#
loop_
_entity.id
_entity.type
_entity.pdbx_description
1 polymer ?
#
loop_
_entity_poly.entity_id
_entity_poly.type
_entity_poly.pdbx_seq_one_letter_code
_entity_poly.pdbx_strand_id
1 'polypeptide(L)'
;MDRTIRRFLVFTCAALLAVLTGCGVQGTPIAAEIDVRTLDVGPYPVDRHSYDATAGSKGTLAEGMRMSQAVVPAVRIDPSLTIGAGGRVVADSTEATRRLLAAVSKPVLDRNKMIVAYVAAGSDKPGSLDSAAAATSVTDLVLRFPDESAARQAARELEDVDFGVAPDLNRKLALPKYSDAYIHYRPGIPTIGTFMAYKQFVISLFIERPRSEEADLLAWVQKTLDAEVPALDHFQATPAGGLDALPVDPDGLLARAVVRDRSNRTPDADRFAVYAAPAFVHISSDETTRQRLVDDTGMDAIAVADNSSVLRVRDADAGARMITGLISGSGEQYEPADAPKSVPGARCLTLTSAGDPQKDSRFRCYVPYRRYVEVVNANSRDDIDQRVGAAYALLANSF
;
A
#
# COMPACT_ATOMS: atom_id res chain seq x y z
N MET A 1 44.04 -51.50 59.70
CA MET A 1 44.69 -51.18 58.41
C MET A 1 43.56 -51.03 57.40
N ASP A 2 42.77 -49.95 57.48
CA ASP A 2 41.48 -49.85 56.74
C ASP A 2 40.98 -48.40 56.69
N ARG A 3 41.64 -47.53 55.92
CA ARG A 3 41.12 -46.16 55.70
C ARG A 3 41.53 -45.48 54.40
N THR A 4 42.15 -46.21 53.47
CA THR A 4 42.76 -45.61 52.26
C THR A 4 42.02 -45.92 50.96
N ILE A 5 41.03 -46.83 50.95
CA ILE A 5 40.39 -47.29 49.70
C ILE A 5 39.17 -46.44 49.29
N ARG A 6 38.60 -45.63 50.20
CA ARG A 6 37.34 -44.90 49.93
C ARG A 6 37.49 -43.53 49.26
N ARG A 7 38.71 -43.04 49.03
CA ARG A 7 38.97 -41.73 48.41
C ARG A 7 39.20 -41.77 46.89
N PHE A 8 39.47 -42.94 46.33
CA PHE A 8 39.75 -43.07 44.88
C PHE A 8 38.50 -43.23 44.01
N LEU A 9 37.33 -43.58 44.57
CA LEU A 9 36.09 -43.71 43.79
C LEU A 9 35.31 -42.40 43.59
N VAL A 10 35.58 -41.36 44.38
CA VAL A 10 34.88 -40.07 44.26
C VAL A 10 35.55 -39.15 43.23
N PHE A 11 36.86 -39.30 42.99
CA PHE A 11 37.56 -38.48 42.00
C PHE A 11 37.35 -38.94 40.55
N THR A 12 36.99 -40.20 40.32
CA THR A 12 36.77 -40.71 38.95
C THR A 12 35.40 -40.35 38.38
N CYS A 13 34.38 -40.15 39.22
CA CYS A 13 33.06 -39.67 38.77
C CYS A 13 33.03 -38.16 38.50
N ALA A 14 33.93 -37.37 39.09
CA ALA A 14 34.01 -35.93 38.82
C ALA A 14 34.73 -35.63 37.49
N ALA A 15 35.65 -36.49 37.03
CA ALA A 15 36.35 -36.30 35.76
C ALA A 15 35.53 -36.71 34.52
N LEU A 16 34.51 -37.56 34.68
CA LEU A 16 33.62 -37.97 33.59
C LEU A 16 32.46 -36.99 33.32
N LEU A 17 32.16 -36.08 34.25
CA LEU A 17 31.16 -35.02 34.05
C LEU A 17 31.74 -33.75 33.40
N ALA A 18 33.07 -33.59 33.37
CA ALA A 18 33.73 -32.43 32.76
C ALA A 18 33.94 -32.55 31.24
N VAL A 19 33.61 -33.69 30.63
CA VAL A 19 33.81 -33.93 29.18
C VAL A 19 32.48 -33.83 28.38
N LEU A 20 31.37 -33.51 29.04
CA LEU A 20 30.06 -33.28 28.39
C LEU A 20 29.73 -31.80 28.13
N THR A 21 30.64 -30.85 28.41
CA THR A 21 30.46 -29.44 28.03
C THR A 21 30.95 -29.14 26.60
N GLY A 22 31.08 -30.18 25.77
CA GLY A 22 31.46 -30.08 24.36
C GLY A 22 30.34 -29.44 23.53
N CYS A 23 30.62 -28.22 23.06
CA CYS A 23 29.90 -27.50 22.00
C CYS A 23 28.49 -26.99 22.34
N GLY A 24 28.34 -26.30 23.47
CA GLY A 24 27.30 -25.28 23.56
C GLY A 24 27.68 -24.11 22.65
N VAL A 25 27.11 -24.04 21.44
CA VAL A 25 27.18 -22.80 20.64
C VAL A 25 26.48 -21.72 21.47
N GLN A 26 27.19 -20.63 21.80
CA GLN A 26 26.54 -19.47 22.40
C GLN A 26 25.55 -18.89 21.39
N GLY A 27 24.26 -19.00 21.70
CA GLY A 27 23.17 -18.47 20.90
C GLY A 27 21.82 -18.87 21.49
N THR A 28 20.81 -18.04 21.27
CA THR A 28 19.42 -18.43 21.55
C THR A 28 19.01 -19.42 20.46
N PRO A 29 18.63 -20.68 20.78
CA PRO A 29 18.16 -21.60 19.76
C PRO A 29 16.94 -21.00 19.06
N ILE A 30 17.13 -20.66 17.79
CA ILE A 30 16.03 -20.29 16.89
C ILE A 30 15.53 -21.56 16.21
N ALA A 31 14.25 -21.58 15.84
CA ALA A 31 13.70 -22.69 15.06
C ALA A 31 14.57 -22.90 13.81
N ALA A 32 15.05 -24.13 13.60
CA ALA A 32 15.78 -24.47 12.39
C ALA A 32 14.87 -24.22 11.17
N GLU A 33 15.41 -23.61 10.12
CA GLU A 33 14.68 -23.49 8.86
C GLU A 33 14.38 -24.89 8.31
N ILE A 34 13.14 -25.10 7.88
CA ILE A 34 12.72 -26.37 7.31
C ILE A 34 13.37 -26.59 5.94
N ASP A 35 13.50 -27.85 5.52
CA ASP A 35 13.89 -28.16 4.14
C ASP A 35 12.72 -27.86 3.19
N VAL A 36 12.76 -26.72 2.52
CA VAL A 36 11.67 -26.26 1.63
C VAL A 36 11.40 -27.19 0.44
N ARG A 37 12.34 -28.10 0.12
CA ARG A 37 12.15 -29.11 -0.94
C ARG A 37 11.12 -30.18 -0.57
N THR A 38 10.72 -30.26 0.69
CA THR A 38 9.68 -31.20 1.15
C THR A 38 8.27 -30.60 1.10
N LEU A 39 8.13 -29.32 0.73
CA LEU A 39 6.84 -28.66 0.62
C LEU A 39 6.14 -29.05 -0.69
N ASP A 40 4.81 -29.25 -0.64
CA ASP A 40 4.01 -29.32 -1.86
C ASP A 40 3.82 -27.90 -2.39
N VAL A 41 4.50 -27.60 -3.50
CA VAL A 41 4.47 -26.29 -4.17
C VAL A 41 3.60 -26.34 -5.43
N GLY A 42 3.03 -27.50 -5.78
CA GLY A 42 2.22 -27.68 -6.97
C GLY A 42 2.89 -27.17 -8.26
N PRO A 43 2.16 -26.43 -9.12
CA PRO A 43 2.69 -25.91 -10.38
C PRO A 43 3.45 -24.58 -10.23
N TYR A 44 3.68 -24.10 -9.01
CA TYR A 44 4.28 -22.79 -8.78
C TYR A 44 5.80 -22.89 -8.76
N PRO A 45 6.52 -22.15 -9.62
CA PRO A 45 7.97 -22.08 -9.54
C PRO A 45 8.41 -21.39 -8.24
N VAL A 46 9.44 -21.95 -7.60
CA VAL A 46 9.96 -21.49 -6.30
C VAL A 46 11.46 -21.23 -6.31
N ASP A 47 12.11 -21.42 -7.45
CA ASP A 47 13.48 -21.00 -7.69
C ASP A 47 13.59 -19.47 -7.61
N ARG A 48 14.77 -19.00 -7.22
CA ARG A 48 15.10 -17.57 -7.18
C ARG A 48 14.97 -16.96 -8.57
N HIS A 49 14.30 -15.80 -8.64
CA HIS A 49 14.01 -15.11 -9.89
C HIS A 49 14.24 -13.60 -9.78
N SER A 50 14.31 -12.91 -10.91
CA SER A 50 14.40 -11.46 -11.03
C SER A 50 13.59 -10.96 -12.24
N TYR A 51 12.95 -9.81 -12.08
CA TYR A 51 12.30 -9.08 -13.18
C TYR A 51 13.18 -7.89 -13.58
N ASP A 52 14.18 -8.15 -14.42
CA ASP A 52 15.21 -7.15 -14.78
C ASP A 52 14.77 -6.20 -15.91
N ALA A 53 13.54 -6.33 -16.39
CA ALA A 53 12.99 -5.46 -17.43
C ALA A 53 12.74 -4.03 -16.92
N THR A 54 12.82 -3.07 -17.84
CA THR A 54 12.32 -1.72 -17.61
C THR A 54 10.83 -1.64 -17.95
N ALA A 55 10.16 -0.60 -17.45
CA ALA A 55 8.75 -0.37 -17.69
C ALA A 55 8.42 -0.05 -19.15
N GLY A 56 9.39 0.47 -19.93
CA GLY A 56 9.22 0.77 -21.35
C GLY A 56 8.01 1.68 -21.58
N SER A 57 7.12 1.30 -22.49
CA SER A 57 5.88 2.05 -22.77
C SER A 57 4.91 2.15 -21.58
N LYS A 58 5.16 1.42 -20.48
CA LYS A 58 4.41 1.51 -19.21
C LYS A 58 5.11 2.37 -18.16
N GLY A 59 6.14 3.13 -18.53
CA GLY A 59 6.87 4.01 -17.61
C GLY A 59 5.99 5.01 -16.85
N THR A 60 5.00 5.60 -17.52
CA THR A 60 4.04 6.51 -16.88
C THR A 60 3.20 5.81 -15.80
N LEU A 61 2.76 4.57 -16.08
CA LEU A 61 2.01 3.75 -15.14
C LEU A 61 2.88 3.35 -13.94
N ALA A 62 4.13 2.95 -14.17
CA ALA A 62 5.07 2.63 -13.09
C ALA A 62 5.34 3.82 -12.17
N GLU A 63 5.48 5.02 -12.74
CA GLU A 63 5.59 6.25 -11.93
C GLU A 63 4.30 6.56 -11.18
N GLY A 64 3.13 6.33 -11.78
CA GLY A 64 1.84 6.43 -11.11
C GLY A 64 1.74 5.52 -9.89
N MET A 65 2.23 4.28 -9.98
CA MET A 65 2.28 3.37 -8.82
C MET A 65 3.20 3.91 -7.72
N ARG A 66 4.38 4.44 -8.09
CA ARG A 66 5.31 5.07 -7.13
C ARG A 66 4.72 6.31 -6.46
N MET A 67 3.88 7.07 -7.16
CA MET A 67 3.16 8.22 -6.61
C MET A 67 2.21 7.85 -5.48
N SER A 68 1.97 6.56 -5.19
CA SER A 68 1.29 6.18 -3.96
C SER A 68 2.04 6.59 -2.69
N GLN A 69 3.35 6.88 -2.77
CA GLN A 69 4.11 7.49 -1.67
C GLN A 69 3.86 9.00 -1.56
N ALA A 70 3.48 9.63 -2.67
CA ALA A 70 3.37 11.07 -2.79
C ALA A 70 2.07 11.61 -2.22
N VAL A 71 1.02 10.79 -2.14
CA VAL A 71 -0.33 11.17 -1.66
C VAL A 71 -0.55 10.67 -0.24
N VAL A 72 -1.01 11.54 0.65
CA VAL A 72 -1.26 11.19 2.05
C VAL A 72 -2.56 10.43 2.26
N PRO A 73 -2.60 9.43 3.18
CA PRO A 73 -3.86 8.85 3.63
C PRO A 73 -4.73 9.88 4.34
N ALA A 74 -6.05 9.75 4.20
CA ALA A 74 -7.00 10.71 4.75
C ALA A 74 -6.91 10.81 6.29
N VAL A 75 -6.67 9.69 6.97
CA VAL A 75 -6.46 9.66 8.43
C VAL A 75 -5.22 10.44 8.90
N ARG A 76 -4.26 10.73 8.01
CA ARG A 76 -3.11 11.59 8.28
C ARG A 76 -3.42 13.07 8.11
N ILE A 77 -4.41 13.41 7.29
CA ILE A 77 -4.95 14.76 7.18
C ILE A 77 -5.70 15.08 8.47
N ASP A 78 -6.69 14.26 8.83
CA ASP A 78 -7.44 14.36 10.08
C ASP A 78 -7.77 12.96 10.62
N PRO A 79 -7.50 12.66 11.91
CA PRO A 79 -7.83 11.37 12.50
C PRO A 79 -9.33 11.03 12.53
N SER A 80 -10.22 12.00 12.25
CA SER A 80 -11.65 11.73 12.08
C SER A 80 -11.98 11.04 10.76
N LEU A 81 -11.10 11.10 9.74
CA LEU A 81 -11.31 10.46 8.43
C LEU A 81 -10.91 8.99 8.50
N THR A 82 -11.68 8.21 9.26
CA THR A 82 -11.34 6.82 9.55
C THR A 82 -11.68 5.85 8.41
N ILE A 83 -12.53 6.26 7.46
CA ILE A 83 -13.02 5.41 6.39
C ILE A 83 -12.30 5.75 5.09
N GLY A 84 -11.49 4.83 4.57
CA GLY A 84 -10.86 5.00 3.27
C GLY A 84 -11.87 4.77 2.16
N ALA A 85 -11.78 5.59 1.13
CA ALA A 85 -12.64 5.55 -0.05
C ALA A 85 -11.85 5.20 -1.33
N GLY A 86 -10.72 4.50 -1.13
CA GLY A 86 -9.87 3.98 -2.17
C GLY A 86 -8.66 4.86 -2.46
N GLY A 87 -7.65 4.26 -3.08
CA GLY A 87 -6.58 4.97 -3.74
C GLY A 87 -6.05 4.18 -4.91
N ARG A 88 -5.69 4.87 -6.00
CA ARG A 88 -5.27 4.24 -7.25
C ARG A 88 -4.52 5.19 -8.15
N VAL A 89 -3.83 4.61 -9.12
CA VAL A 89 -3.30 5.35 -10.27
C VAL A 89 -4.46 5.86 -11.12
N VAL A 90 -4.33 7.10 -11.61
CA VAL A 90 -5.20 7.72 -12.62
C VAL A 90 -4.35 7.87 -13.88
N ALA A 91 -4.62 7.02 -14.87
CA ALA A 91 -3.67 6.79 -15.96
C ALA A 91 -3.53 7.96 -16.93
N ASP A 92 -4.62 8.70 -17.17
CA ASP A 92 -4.68 9.77 -18.15
C ASP A 92 -5.74 10.82 -17.82
N SER A 93 -5.84 11.84 -18.68
CA SER A 93 -6.81 12.92 -18.55
C SER A 93 -8.27 12.46 -18.66
N THR A 94 -8.55 11.38 -19.42
CA THR A 94 -9.90 10.82 -19.56
C THR A 94 -10.34 10.20 -18.25
N GLU A 95 -9.45 9.46 -17.58
CA GLU A 95 -9.73 8.92 -16.26
C GLU A 95 -9.87 10.03 -15.21
N ALA A 96 -8.98 11.02 -15.23
CA ALA A 96 -9.04 12.15 -14.29
C ALA A 96 -10.38 12.90 -14.37
N THR A 97 -10.96 13.07 -15.57
CA THR A 97 -12.24 13.76 -15.75
C THR A 97 -13.49 12.87 -15.69
N ARG A 98 -13.35 11.57 -15.37
CA ARG A 98 -14.52 10.69 -15.29
C ARG A 98 -15.39 10.99 -14.07
N ARG A 99 -14.76 11.21 -12.91
CA ARG A 99 -15.41 11.52 -11.62
C ARG A 99 -14.55 12.31 -10.61
N LEU A 100 -13.32 12.68 -10.96
CA LEU A 100 -12.42 13.38 -10.02
C LEU A 100 -12.36 14.89 -10.31
N LEU A 101 -12.38 15.25 -11.59
CA LEU A 101 -12.38 16.63 -12.07
C LEU A 101 -13.59 16.89 -12.96
N ALA A 102 -14.04 18.14 -13.03
CA ALA A 102 -15.06 18.54 -13.99
C ALA A 102 -14.63 18.22 -15.43
N ALA A 103 -15.56 17.78 -16.28
CA ALA A 103 -15.28 17.36 -17.66
C ALA A 103 -14.58 18.45 -18.50
N VAL A 104 -14.84 19.72 -18.20
CA VAL A 104 -14.21 20.89 -18.83
C VAL A 104 -12.70 20.98 -18.59
N SER A 105 -12.16 20.24 -17.63
CA SER A 105 -10.74 20.17 -17.29
C SER A 105 -9.92 19.38 -18.32
N LYS A 106 -10.54 18.46 -19.08
CA LYS A 106 -9.80 17.52 -19.94
C LYS A 106 -8.89 18.23 -20.96
N PRO A 107 -9.35 19.26 -21.70
CA PRO A 107 -8.50 19.96 -22.66
C PRO A 107 -7.31 20.69 -22.00
N VAL A 108 -7.43 21.09 -20.73
CA VAL A 108 -6.33 21.69 -19.95
C VAL A 108 -5.28 20.64 -19.64
N LEU A 109 -5.69 19.46 -19.18
CA LEU A 109 -4.79 18.35 -18.88
C LEU A 109 -4.03 17.88 -20.14
N ASP A 110 -4.75 17.75 -21.27
CA ASP A 110 -4.15 17.32 -22.54
C ASP A 110 -3.13 18.36 -23.06
N ARG A 111 -3.51 19.65 -23.05
CA ARG A 111 -2.63 20.75 -23.54
C ARG A 111 -1.36 20.87 -22.70
N ASN A 112 -1.49 20.74 -21.38
CA ASN A 112 -0.36 20.83 -20.45
C ASN A 112 0.39 19.49 -20.30
N LYS A 113 -0.02 18.44 -21.04
CA LYS A 113 0.64 17.13 -21.10
C LYS A 113 0.70 16.42 -19.75
N MET A 114 -0.44 16.32 -19.06
CA MET A 114 -0.57 15.45 -17.88
C MET A 114 0.03 14.07 -18.19
N ILE A 115 0.95 13.61 -17.32
CA ILE A 115 1.67 12.34 -17.49
C ILE A 115 0.89 11.19 -16.88
N VAL A 116 0.52 11.36 -15.60
CA VAL A 116 -0.18 10.37 -14.75
C VAL A 116 -0.65 11.10 -13.50
N ALA A 117 -1.54 10.49 -12.73
CA ALA A 117 -1.92 10.96 -11.41
C ALA A 117 -2.05 9.81 -10.42
N TYR A 118 -2.10 10.14 -9.14
CA TYR A 118 -2.54 9.22 -8.08
C TYR A 118 -3.58 9.94 -7.24
N VAL A 119 -4.61 9.21 -6.82
CA VAL A 119 -5.68 9.74 -5.98
C VAL A 119 -5.83 8.88 -4.74
N ALA A 120 -6.09 9.53 -3.61
CA ALA A 120 -6.60 8.91 -2.40
C ALA A 120 -7.82 9.70 -1.93
N ALA A 121 -8.78 9.00 -1.33
CA ALA A 121 -9.93 9.64 -0.73
C ALA A 121 -10.31 8.98 0.59
N GLY A 122 -10.90 9.74 1.49
CA GLY A 122 -11.40 9.22 2.75
C GLY A 122 -12.48 10.09 3.38
N SER A 123 -13.13 9.54 4.39
CA SER A 123 -14.32 10.09 5.01
C SER A 123 -14.44 9.77 6.49
N ASP A 124 -15.22 10.56 7.21
CA ASP A 124 -15.66 10.24 8.58
C ASP A 124 -16.80 9.21 8.62
N LYS A 125 -17.40 8.85 7.48
CA LYS A 125 -18.54 7.92 7.40
C LYS A 125 -18.47 6.98 6.19
N PRO A 126 -18.99 5.73 6.31
CA PRO A 126 -19.16 4.85 5.16
C PRO A 126 -20.09 5.43 4.09
N GLY A 127 -19.79 5.17 2.81
CA GLY A 127 -20.68 5.49 1.68
C GLY A 127 -20.59 6.92 1.13
N SER A 128 -19.60 7.73 1.54
CA SER A 128 -19.64 9.19 1.33
C SER A 128 -19.03 9.77 0.04
N LEU A 129 -18.69 8.98 -0.99
CA LEU A 129 -18.23 9.60 -2.25
C LEU A 129 -19.38 9.93 -3.22
N ASP A 130 -20.54 9.27 -3.08
CA ASP A 130 -21.70 9.44 -3.97
C ASP A 130 -22.95 9.97 -3.25
N SER A 131 -22.90 10.20 -1.93
CA SER A 131 -24.04 10.70 -1.15
C SER A 131 -23.69 12.00 -0.43
N ALA A 132 -24.43 13.07 -0.76
CA ALA A 132 -24.43 14.38 -0.09
C ALA A 132 -24.97 14.35 1.36
N ALA A 133 -24.85 13.20 2.05
CA ALA A 133 -25.13 13.11 3.46
C ALA A 133 -24.04 13.89 4.20
N ALA A 134 -24.39 14.58 5.30
CA ALA A 134 -23.53 15.43 6.11
C ALA A 134 -22.30 14.71 6.70
N ALA A 135 -21.36 14.33 5.83
CA ALA A 135 -20.10 13.68 6.08
C ALA A 135 -18.98 14.69 5.85
N THR A 136 -17.84 14.38 6.42
CA THR A 136 -16.59 15.01 6.04
C THR A 136 -15.89 14.09 5.08
N SER A 137 -15.55 14.58 3.89
CA SER A 137 -14.73 13.81 2.95
C SER A 137 -13.65 14.67 2.33
N VAL A 138 -12.52 14.04 2.02
CA VAL A 138 -11.42 14.63 1.27
C VAL A 138 -11.07 13.69 0.14
N THR A 139 -11.08 14.21 -1.09
CA THR A 139 -10.43 13.60 -2.24
C THR A 139 -9.18 14.40 -2.56
N ASP A 140 -8.03 13.74 -2.48
CA ASP A 140 -6.73 14.31 -2.81
C ASP A 140 -6.19 13.65 -4.08
N LEU A 141 -6.06 14.45 -5.14
CA LEU A 141 -5.59 14.04 -6.45
C LEU A 141 -4.30 14.79 -6.77
N VAL A 142 -3.20 14.07 -6.87
CA VAL A 142 -1.91 14.62 -7.33
C VAL A 142 -1.70 14.29 -8.79
N LEU A 143 -1.66 15.33 -9.61
CA LEU A 143 -1.45 15.27 -11.05
C LEU A 143 0.00 15.58 -11.39
N ARG A 144 0.67 14.68 -12.13
CA ARG A 144 2.04 14.90 -12.60
C ARG A 144 2.07 15.55 -13.98
N PHE A 145 2.91 16.57 -14.12
CA PHE A 145 3.22 17.25 -15.37
C PHE A 145 4.70 17.09 -15.76
N PRO A 146 5.09 17.45 -17.00
CA PRO A 146 6.47 17.29 -17.45
C PRO A 146 7.49 18.11 -16.66
N ASP A 147 7.07 19.29 -16.19
CA ASP A 147 7.89 20.22 -15.43
C ASP A 147 7.03 21.18 -14.60
N GLU A 148 7.68 22.01 -13.80
CA GLU A 148 7.03 22.99 -12.92
C GLU A 148 6.26 24.08 -13.68
N SER A 149 6.73 24.48 -14.87
CA SER A 149 6.04 25.48 -15.68
C SER A 149 4.70 24.95 -16.19
N ALA A 150 4.69 23.72 -16.70
CA ALA A 150 3.48 23.04 -17.14
C ALA A 150 2.49 22.82 -15.98
N ALA A 151 2.98 22.45 -14.79
CA ALA A 151 2.16 22.33 -13.59
C ALA A 151 1.53 23.68 -13.16
N ARG A 152 2.33 24.76 -13.11
CA ARG A 152 1.84 26.12 -12.79
C ARG A 152 0.80 26.60 -13.80
N GLN A 153 1.01 26.32 -15.08
CA GLN A 153 0.05 26.65 -16.14
C GLN A 153 -1.24 25.84 -15.99
N ALA A 154 -1.12 24.53 -15.78
CA ALA A 154 -2.25 23.64 -15.60
C ALA A 154 -3.10 24.02 -14.37
N ALA A 155 -2.51 24.28 -13.21
CA ALA A 155 -3.25 24.64 -12.00
C ALA A 155 -4.15 25.87 -12.20
N ARG A 156 -3.62 26.93 -12.81
CA ARG A 156 -4.38 28.14 -13.13
C ARG A 156 -5.50 27.86 -14.13
N GLU A 157 -5.18 27.18 -15.22
CA GLU A 157 -6.15 26.90 -16.28
C GLU A 157 -7.23 25.92 -15.84
N LEU A 158 -6.92 24.98 -14.94
CA LEU A 158 -7.87 24.07 -14.31
C LEU A 158 -8.86 24.84 -13.44
N GLU A 159 -8.37 25.75 -12.58
CA GLU A 159 -9.24 26.65 -11.83
C GLU A 159 -10.12 27.48 -12.76
N ASP A 160 -9.56 28.10 -13.81
CA ASP A 160 -10.32 29.00 -14.67
C ASP A 160 -11.48 28.28 -15.37
N VAL A 161 -11.28 27.04 -15.84
CA VAL A 161 -12.35 26.26 -16.48
C VAL A 161 -13.35 25.71 -15.46
N ASP A 162 -12.91 25.29 -14.28
CA ASP A 162 -13.80 24.74 -13.23
C ASP A 162 -14.66 25.85 -12.60
N PHE A 163 -14.05 26.99 -12.25
CA PHE A 163 -14.76 28.19 -11.82
C PHE A 163 -15.81 28.62 -12.87
N GLY A 164 -15.45 28.52 -14.15
CA GLY A 164 -16.29 28.85 -15.30
C GLY A 164 -17.52 27.94 -15.50
N VAL A 165 -17.65 26.84 -14.76
CA VAL A 165 -18.86 25.99 -14.78
C VAL A 165 -20.07 26.74 -14.19
N ALA A 166 -19.84 27.60 -13.20
CA ALA A 166 -20.90 28.38 -12.56
C ALA A 166 -20.38 29.75 -12.06
N PRO A 167 -19.91 30.63 -12.96
CA PRO A 167 -19.16 31.84 -12.59
C PRO A 167 -19.96 32.81 -11.73
N ASP A 168 -21.29 32.89 -11.93
CA ASP A 168 -22.18 33.77 -11.16
C ASP A 168 -22.51 33.21 -9.76
N LEU A 169 -22.24 31.92 -9.54
CA LEU A 169 -22.50 31.24 -8.26
C LEU A 169 -21.20 30.96 -7.49
N ASN A 170 -20.07 30.83 -8.18
CA ASN A 170 -18.79 30.53 -7.58
C ASN A 170 -18.13 31.77 -7.00
N ARG A 171 -17.41 31.58 -5.90
CA ARG A 171 -16.63 32.63 -5.23
C ARG A 171 -15.22 32.15 -5.00
N LYS A 172 -14.25 32.93 -5.46
CA LYS A 172 -12.83 32.71 -5.19
C LYS A 172 -12.49 33.05 -3.75
N LEU A 173 -11.59 32.27 -3.18
CA LEU A 173 -11.04 32.45 -1.84
C LEU A 173 -9.52 32.50 -1.91
N ALA A 174 -8.90 33.01 -0.85
CA ALA A 174 -7.45 33.06 -0.70
C ALA A 174 -7.04 32.42 0.62
N LEU A 175 -5.91 31.73 0.63
CA LEU A 175 -5.35 31.09 1.81
C LEU A 175 -3.93 31.63 2.05
N PRO A 176 -3.69 32.52 3.03
CA PRO A 176 -2.41 33.23 3.16
C PRO A 176 -1.17 32.33 3.25
N LYS A 177 -1.27 31.16 3.88
CA LYS A 177 -0.16 30.18 3.98
C LYS A 177 0.20 29.55 2.63
N TYR A 178 -0.80 29.43 1.74
CA TYR A 178 -0.68 28.83 0.41
C TYR A 178 -1.22 29.81 -0.64
N SER A 179 -0.54 30.94 -0.81
CA SER A 179 -0.98 32.03 -1.70
C SER A 179 -1.08 31.64 -3.17
N ASP A 180 -0.39 30.56 -3.56
CA ASP A 180 -0.37 30.03 -4.93
C ASP A 180 -1.50 29.00 -5.18
N ALA A 181 -2.32 28.71 -4.16
CA ALA A 181 -3.50 27.87 -4.29
C ALA A 181 -4.65 28.65 -4.91
N TYR A 182 -5.20 28.10 -5.99
CA TYR A 182 -6.44 28.55 -6.60
C TYR A 182 -7.61 27.85 -5.93
N ILE A 183 -8.42 28.60 -5.20
CA ILE A 183 -9.48 28.05 -4.35
C ILE A 183 -10.80 28.71 -4.71
N HIS A 184 -11.84 27.93 -4.93
CA HIS A 184 -13.19 28.43 -5.01
C HIS A 184 -14.20 27.50 -4.37
N TYR A 185 -15.36 28.07 -4.04
CA TYR A 185 -16.51 27.34 -3.54
C TYR A 185 -17.79 28.01 -4.05
N ARG A 186 -18.93 27.33 -3.90
CA ARG A 186 -20.24 27.93 -4.15
C ARG A 186 -20.88 28.26 -2.80
N PRO A 187 -21.14 29.55 -2.47
CA PRO A 187 -21.81 29.91 -1.22
C PRO A 187 -23.11 29.13 -1.01
N GLY A 188 -23.29 28.57 0.19
CA GLY A 188 -24.42 27.72 0.53
C GLY A 188 -24.22 26.23 0.23
N ILE A 189 -23.28 25.84 -0.64
CA ILE A 189 -22.93 24.45 -0.90
C ILE A 189 -21.73 24.06 -0.05
N PRO A 190 -21.76 22.94 0.68
CA PRO A 190 -20.72 22.61 1.64
C PRO A 190 -19.55 21.85 1.00
N THR A 191 -19.09 22.34 -0.15
CA THR A 191 -17.94 21.79 -0.88
C THR A 191 -16.99 22.89 -1.29
N ILE A 192 -15.70 22.56 -1.37
CA ILE A 192 -14.63 23.49 -1.80
C ILE A 192 -13.65 22.76 -2.72
N GLY A 193 -13.31 23.42 -3.82
CA GLY A 193 -12.32 22.96 -4.79
C GLY A 193 -11.01 23.71 -4.62
N THR A 194 -9.89 23.04 -4.88
CA THR A 194 -8.57 23.69 -4.86
C THR A 194 -7.66 23.08 -5.91
N PHE A 195 -6.96 23.94 -6.66
CA PHE A 195 -5.81 23.57 -7.49
C PHE A 195 -4.57 24.32 -7.01
N MET A 196 -3.49 23.62 -6.70
CA MET A 196 -2.23 24.24 -6.35
C MET A 196 -1.08 23.57 -7.09
N ALA A 197 -0.32 24.35 -7.85
CA ALA A 197 0.93 23.85 -8.41
C ALA A 197 1.99 23.73 -7.32
N TYR A 198 2.69 22.61 -7.30
CA TYR A 198 3.80 22.37 -6.40
C TYR A 198 4.86 21.53 -7.11
N LYS A 199 6.02 22.15 -7.41
CA LYS A 199 7.02 21.58 -8.33
C LYS A 199 6.34 21.13 -9.63
N GLN A 200 6.68 19.97 -10.18
CA GLN A 200 6.06 19.39 -11.38
C GLN A 200 4.67 18.73 -11.14
N PHE A 201 4.02 19.04 -10.02
CA PHE A 201 2.71 18.48 -9.68
C PHE A 201 1.64 19.56 -9.55
N VAL A 202 0.38 19.16 -9.74
CA VAL A 202 -0.79 19.92 -9.30
C VAL A 202 -1.51 19.08 -8.27
N ILE A 203 -1.65 19.61 -7.05
CA ILE A 203 -2.55 19.09 -6.03
C ILE A 203 -3.95 19.59 -6.36
N SER A 204 -4.89 18.66 -6.50
CA SER A 204 -6.32 18.92 -6.70
C SER A 204 -7.08 18.38 -5.52
N LEU A 205 -7.74 19.27 -4.77
CA LEU A 205 -8.56 18.88 -3.62
C LEU A 205 -10.04 19.07 -3.96
N PHE A 206 -10.84 18.08 -3.59
CA PHE A 206 -12.28 18.21 -3.47
C PHE A 206 -12.68 17.81 -2.06
N ILE A 207 -13.17 18.78 -1.28
CA ILE A 207 -13.49 18.57 0.14
C ILE A 207 -14.97 18.83 0.34
N GLU A 208 -15.65 17.89 0.99
CA GLU A 208 -17.04 18.02 1.45
C GLU A 208 -17.08 18.16 2.97
N ARG A 209 -17.97 19.02 3.45
CA ARG A 209 -18.19 19.29 4.88
C ARG A 209 -19.66 19.16 5.26
N PRO A 210 -19.98 19.00 6.55
CA PRO A 210 -21.37 19.05 7.01
C PRO A 210 -22.07 20.41 6.83
N ARG A 211 -21.29 21.50 6.71
CA ARG A 211 -21.79 22.89 6.61
C ARG A 211 -20.96 23.70 5.62
N SER A 212 -21.55 24.71 5.01
CA SER A 212 -20.94 25.57 3.99
C SER A 212 -20.25 26.83 4.58
N GLU A 213 -19.81 26.74 5.83
CA GLU A 213 -19.10 27.82 6.51
C GLU A 213 -17.71 28.00 5.87
N GLU A 214 -17.49 29.14 5.23
CA GLU A 214 -16.27 29.45 4.47
C GLU A 214 -14.98 29.24 5.27
N ALA A 215 -14.97 29.66 6.54
CA ALA A 215 -13.81 29.50 7.41
C ALA A 215 -13.49 28.03 7.72
N ASP A 216 -14.51 27.17 7.86
CA ASP A 216 -14.33 25.73 8.06
C ASP A 216 -13.80 25.07 6.79
N LEU A 217 -14.39 25.40 5.62
CA LEU A 217 -13.91 24.92 4.32
C LEU A 217 -12.44 25.28 4.07
N LEU A 218 -12.05 26.55 4.30
CA LEU A 218 -10.67 27.00 4.17
C LEU A 218 -9.71 26.33 5.17
N ALA A 219 -10.17 26.10 6.40
CA ALA A 219 -9.37 25.39 7.40
C ALA A 219 -9.06 23.95 6.96
N TRP A 220 -10.01 23.27 6.31
CA TRP A 220 -9.80 21.94 5.76
C TRP A 220 -8.87 21.94 4.54
N VAL A 221 -8.98 22.92 3.64
CA VAL A 221 -8.00 23.09 2.55
C VAL A 221 -6.59 23.26 3.12
N GLN A 222 -6.40 24.16 4.10
CA GLN A 222 -5.10 24.34 4.73
C GLN A 222 -4.60 23.07 5.39
N LYS A 223 -5.46 22.37 6.13
CA LYS A 223 -5.12 21.12 6.83
C LYS A 223 -4.66 20.03 5.87
N THR A 224 -5.33 19.87 4.73
CA THR A 224 -4.92 18.91 3.69
C THR A 224 -3.59 19.31 3.07
N LEU A 225 -3.42 20.58 2.67
CA LEU A 225 -2.16 21.05 2.09
C LEU A 225 -0.97 20.98 3.08
N ASP A 226 -1.23 21.15 4.38
CA ASP A 226 -0.25 21.00 5.46
C ASP A 226 0.29 19.57 5.55
N ALA A 227 -0.52 18.57 5.20
CA ALA A 227 -0.13 17.16 5.17
C ALA A 227 0.49 16.76 3.82
N GLU A 228 -0.11 17.19 2.72
CA GLU A 228 0.23 16.74 1.36
C GLU A 228 1.55 17.34 0.83
N VAL A 229 1.80 18.64 1.08
CA VAL A 229 3.04 19.30 0.61
C VAL A 229 4.31 18.60 1.15
N PRO A 230 4.41 18.26 2.44
CA PRO A 230 5.52 17.44 2.94
C PRO A 230 5.66 16.08 2.25
N ALA A 231 4.57 15.39 1.89
CA ALA A 231 4.66 14.11 1.18
C ALA A 231 5.30 14.26 -0.20
N LEU A 232 4.92 15.31 -0.94
CA LEU A 232 5.55 15.67 -2.22
C LEU A 232 7.00 16.14 -2.08
N ASP A 233 7.39 16.69 -0.93
CA ASP A 233 8.79 17.01 -0.65
C ASP A 233 9.67 15.77 -0.53
N HIS A 234 9.15 14.71 0.09
CA HIS A 234 9.88 13.44 0.25
C HIS A 234 9.89 12.61 -1.03
N PHE A 235 8.89 12.76 -1.90
CA PHE A 235 8.77 12.00 -3.13
C PHE A 235 9.84 12.37 -4.17
N GLN A 236 10.69 11.38 -4.51
CA GLN A 236 11.73 11.53 -5.53
C GLN A 236 11.18 11.18 -6.91
N ALA A 237 10.59 12.17 -7.56
CA ALA A 237 10.01 11.98 -8.88
C ALA A 237 11.08 11.72 -9.96
N THR A 238 10.79 10.79 -10.86
CA THR A 238 11.64 10.53 -12.03
C THR A 238 11.63 11.67 -13.05
N PRO A 239 12.75 12.08 -13.66
CA PRO A 239 12.71 13.00 -14.79
C PRO A 239 11.73 12.50 -15.88
N ALA A 240 10.90 13.38 -16.44
CA ALA A 240 9.84 12.98 -17.39
C ALA A 240 10.36 12.17 -18.60
N GLY A 241 11.58 12.45 -19.07
CA GLY A 241 12.24 11.69 -20.14
C GLY A 241 12.86 10.35 -19.72
N GLY A 242 12.79 9.99 -18.43
CA GLY A 242 13.38 8.76 -17.87
C GLY A 242 12.37 7.71 -17.43
N LEU A 243 11.07 7.94 -17.64
CA LEU A 243 10.02 7.05 -17.14
C LEU A 243 10.11 5.63 -17.74
N ASP A 244 10.44 5.52 -19.02
CA ASP A 244 10.55 4.23 -19.72
C ASP A 244 11.69 3.35 -19.18
N ALA A 245 12.67 3.96 -18.52
CA ALA A 245 13.81 3.28 -17.91
C ALA A 245 13.54 2.84 -16.47
N LEU A 246 12.38 3.14 -15.89
CA LEU A 246 12.04 2.69 -14.55
C LEU A 246 12.10 1.16 -14.46
N PRO A 247 12.75 0.59 -13.44
CA PRO A 247 12.73 -0.85 -13.24
C PRO A 247 11.31 -1.31 -12.92
N VAL A 248 10.93 -2.47 -13.46
CA VAL A 248 9.65 -3.10 -13.14
C VAL A 248 9.60 -3.55 -11.67
N ASP A 249 10.72 -4.04 -11.15
CA ASP A 249 10.82 -4.53 -9.78
C ASP A 249 12.11 -4.02 -9.09
N PRO A 250 12.15 -2.72 -8.69
CA PRO A 250 13.38 -2.07 -8.19
C PRO A 250 14.04 -2.80 -7.02
N ASP A 251 13.23 -3.41 -6.15
CA ASP A 251 13.66 -4.04 -4.90
C ASP A 251 13.51 -5.58 -4.92
N GLY A 252 13.15 -6.17 -6.06
CA GLY A 252 12.90 -7.60 -6.19
C GLY A 252 11.65 -8.10 -5.43
N LEU A 253 10.70 -7.22 -5.11
CA LEU A 253 9.51 -7.56 -4.32
C LEU A 253 8.46 -8.33 -5.15
N LEU A 254 8.30 -8.00 -6.44
CA LEU A 254 7.44 -8.76 -7.36
C LEU A 254 7.99 -10.17 -7.60
N ALA A 255 9.31 -10.32 -7.71
CA ALA A 255 9.97 -11.61 -7.88
C ALA A 255 9.77 -12.56 -6.67
N ARG A 256 9.37 -12.02 -5.52
CA ARG A 256 9.04 -12.76 -4.30
C ARG A 256 7.58 -13.20 -4.21
N ALA A 257 6.71 -12.75 -5.13
CA ALA A 257 5.31 -13.13 -5.15
C ALA A 257 5.09 -14.43 -5.95
N VAL A 258 4.37 -15.37 -5.36
CA VAL A 258 3.98 -16.64 -5.98
C VAL A 258 3.02 -16.40 -7.13
N VAL A 259 3.50 -16.72 -8.32
CA VAL A 259 2.70 -16.73 -9.54
C VAL A 259 2.98 -18.01 -10.31
N ARG A 260 1.99 -18.48 -11.07
CA ARG A 260 2.14 -19.69 -11.89
C ARG A 260 3.00 -19.43 -13.13
N ASP A 261 2.84 -18.26 -13.73
CA ASP A 261 3.58 -17.83 -14.92
C ASP A 261 4.39 -16.57 -14.60
N ARG A 262 5.70 -16.61 -14.85
CA ARG A 262 6.63 -15.49 -14.64
C ARG A 262 7.01 -14.82 -15.96
N SER A 263 6.52 -15.31 -17.10
CA SER A 263 6.89 -14.79 -18.42
C SER A 263 6.12 -13.52 -18.80
N ASN A 264 6.73 -12.69 -19.65
CA ASN A 264 6.11 -11.53 -20.31
C ASN A 264 5.37 -10.57 -19.37
N ARG A 265 5.89 -10.36 -18.15
CA ARG A 265 5.31 -9.46 -17.18
C ARG A 265 5.63 -8.00 -17.52
N THR A 266 4.60 -7.17 -17.53
CA THR A 266 4.69 -5.71 -17.70
C THR A 266 3.91 -5.04 -16.58
N PRO A 267 4.27 -3.81 -16.18
CA PRO A 267 3.54 -3.07 -15.14
C PRO A 267 2.03 -3.02 -15.42
N ASP A 268 1.25 -3.39 -14.40
CA ASP A 268 -0.20 -3.41 -14.41
C ASP A 268 -0.70 -3.05 -13.00
N ALA A 269 -1.53 -2.01 -12.88
CA ALA A 269 -1.90 -1.44 -11.58
C ALA A 269 -2.59 -2.43 -10.63
N ASP A 270 -3.28 -3.44 -11.19
CA ASP A 270 -4.07 -4.39 -10.41
C ASP A 270 -3.38 -5.75 -10.28
N ARG A 271 -2.54 -6.13 -11.25
CA ARG A 271 -2.01 -7.49 -11.36
C ARG A 271 -0.50 -7.60 -11.29
N PHE A 272 0.23 -6.50 -11.44
CA PHE A 272 1.69 -6.55 -11.47
C PHE A 272 2.28 -5.17 -11.12
N ALA A 273 2.27 -4.85 -9.83
CA ALA A 273 2.58 -3.53 -9.31
C ALA A 273 3.37 -3.58 -8.00
N VAL A 274 4.19 -2.55 -7.77
CA VAL A 274 4.78 -2.25 -6.46
C VAL A 274 4.27 -0.88 -6.01
N TYR A 275 3.71 -0.84 -4.81
CA TYR A 275 3.23 0.39 -4.18
C TYR A 275 3.98 0.64 -2.86
N ALA A 276 4.11 1.92 -2.51
CA ALA A 276 4.58 2.32 -1.19
C ALA A 276 3.50 2.12 -0.12
N ALA A 277 3.91 2.14 1.15
CA ALA A 277 3.05 1.89 2.30
C ALA A 277 1.70 2.65 2.33
N PRO A 278 1.58 3.94 1.92
CA PRO A 278 0.28 4.62 1.96
C PRO A 278 -0.80 3.95 1.11
N ALA A 279 -0.45 3.30 0.00
CA ALA A 279 -1.42 2.56 -0.83
C ALA A 279 -2.17 1.47 -0.05
N PHE A 280 -1.50 0.84 0.91
CA PHE A 280 -2.11 -0.17 1.76
C PHE A 280 -3.12 0.42 2.73
N VAL A 281 -2.99 1.70 3.07
CA VAL A 281 -3.94 2.48 3.88
C VAL A 281 -5.10 2.95 3.00
N HIS A 282 -4.83 3.53 1.83
CA HIS A 282 -5.85 4.12 0.94
C HIS A 282 -6.98 3.16 0.55
N ILE A 283 -6.67 1.87 0.41
CA ILE A 283 -7.64 0.84 0.02
C ILE A 283 -8.39 0.22 1.22
N SER A 284 -8.16 0.70 2.44
CA SER A 284 -8.77 0.15 3.66
C SER A 284 -10.11 0.82 3.95
N SER A 285 -11.11 0.03 4.31
CA SER A 285 -12.36 0.56 4.88
C SER A 285 -12.21 1.09 6.31
N ASP A 286 -11.09 0.79 6.98
CA ASP A 286 -10.67 1.35 8.27
C ASP A 286 -9.21 1.82 8.14
N GLU A 287 -9.01 3.08 7.81
CA GLU A 287 -7.67 3.67 7.68
C GLU A 287 -6.97 3.78 9.02
N THR A 288 -7.68 3.98 10.13
CA THR A 288 -7.09 4.12 11.47
C THR A 288 -6.35 2.86 11.87
N THR A 289 -7.02 1.71 11.78
CA THR A 289 -6.41 0.42 12.12
C THR A 289 -5.30 0.08 11.14
N ARG A 290 -5.50 0.36 9.85
CA ARG A 290 -4.53 0.06 8.80
C ARG A 290 -3.26 0.92 8.91
N GLN A 291 -3.40 2.21 9.17
CA GLN A 291 -2.29 3.14 9.37
C GLN A 291 -1.48 2.76 10.62
N ARG A 292 -2.16 2.42 11.72
CA ARG A 292 -1.46 1.91 12.92
C ARG A 292 -0.66 0.66 12.60
N LEU A 293 -1.21 -0.26 11.80
CA LEU A 293 -0.51 -1.47 11.40
C LEU A 293 0.74 -1.16 10.57
N VAL A 294 0.67 -0.19 9.65
CA VAL A 294 1.84 0.31 8.90
C VAL A 294 2.91 0.83 9.86
N ASP A 295 2.53 1.70 10.80
CA ASP A 295 3.46 2.33 11.74
C ASP A 295 4.13 1.32 12.67
N ASP A 296 3.35 0.43 13.29
CA ASP A 296 3.83 -0.53 14.30
C ASP A 296 4.76 -1.60 13.68
N THR A 297 4.54 -1.93 12.41
CA THR A 297 5.29 -2.95 11.69
C THR A 297 6.43 -2.37 10.85
N GLY A 298 6.48 -1.04 10.66
CA GLY A 298 7.40 -0.40 9.74
C GLY A 298 7.24 -0.93 8.32
N MET A 299 6.00 -1.21 7.89
CA MET A 299 5.73 -1.63 6.52
C MET A 299 6.09 -0.51 5.56
N ASP A 300 6.91 -0.81 4.55
CA ASP A 300 7.39 0.19 3.59
C ASP A 300 6.89 -0.03 2.16
N ALA A 301 6.60 -1.27 1.77
CA ALA A 301 6.19 -1.61 0.42
C ALA A 301 5.21 -2.80 0.36
N ILE A 302 4.39 -2.82 -0.68
CA ILE A 302 3.55 -3.95 -1.07
C ILE A 302 3.73 -4.20 -2.58
N ALA A 303 4.01 -5.45 -2.94
CA ALA A 303 3.92 -5.92 -4.32
C ALA A 303 2.63 -6.69 -4.51
N VAL A 304 2.00 -6.55 -5.68
CA VAL A 304 0.82 -7.31 -6.11
C VAL A 304 1.18 -8.05 -7.39
N ALA A 305 0.99 -9.36 -7.41
CA ALA A 305 1.21 -10.23 -8.56
C ALA A 305 0.05 -11.24 -8.68
N ASP A 306 -0.87 -10.97 -9.60
CA ASP A 306 -2.14 -11.68 -9.77
C ASP A 306 -2.92 -11.81 -8.43
N ASN A 307 -3.03 -13.03 -7.89
CA ASN A 307 -3.76 -13.35 -6.66
C ASN A 307 -2.87 -13.39 -5.41
N SER A 308 -1.61 -12.96 -5.54
CA SER A 308 -0.62 -12.95 -4.48
C SER A 308 -0.16 -11.52 -4.20
N SER A 309 0.21 -11.22 -2.96
CA SER A 309 0.80 -9.95 -2.59
C SER A 309 1.90 -10.14 -1.57
N VAL A 310 3.01 -9.41 -1.68
CA VAL A 310 4.11 -9.48 -0.73
C VAL A 310 4.22 -8.14 -0.01
N LEU A 311 4.02 -8.16 1.30
CA LEU A 311 4.24 -7.01 2.17
C LEU A 311 5.67 -7.10 2.71
N ARG A 312 6.39 -5.98 2.66
CA ARG A 312 7.71 -5.85 3.26
C ARG A 312 7.58 -5.04 4.55
N VAL A 313 7.95 -5.66 5.66
CA VAL A 313 7.91 -5.08 7.01
C VAL A 313 9.31 -4.97 7.58
N ARG A 314 9.45 -4.40 8.77
CA ARG A 314 10.75 -4.17 9.41
C ARG A 314 11.53 -5.46 9.70
N ASP A 315 10.85 -6.47 10.26
CA ASP A 315 11.46 -7.69 10.79
C ASP A 315 10.43 -8.83 10.95
N ALA A 316 10.87 -10.00 11.43
CA ALA A 316 10.01 -11.18 11.60
C ALA A 316 8.90 -10.99 12.64
N ASP A 317 9.18 -10.28 13.73
CA ASP A 317 8.18 -9.98 14.76
C ASP A 317 7.11 -9.02 14.21
N ALA A 318 7.53 -8.05 13.39
CA ALA A 318 6.65 -7.17 12.64
C ALA A 318 5.80 -7.97 11.64
N GLY A 319 6.36 -9.03 11.03
CA GLY A 319 5.61 -9.95 10.17
C GLY A 319 4.50 -10.67 10.93
N ALA A 320 4.80 -11.21 12.11
CA ALA A 320 3.79 -11.84 12.97
C ALA A 320 2.69 -10.85 13.42
N ARG A 321 3.07 -9.60 13.74
CA ARG A 321 2.11 -8.53 14.05
C ARG A 321 1.26 -8.15 12.84
N MET A 322 1.85 -8.03 11.65
CA MET A 322 1.15 -7.76 10.39
C MET A 322 0.09 -8.82 10.12
N ILE A 323 0.43 -10.10 10.22
CA ILE A 323 -0.51 -11.22 10.04
C ILE A 323 -1.66 -11.15 11.05
N THR A 324 -1.34 -10.87 12.32
CA THR A 324 -2.37 -10.76 13.36
C THR A 324 -3.32 -9.60 13.07
N GLY A 325 -2.81 -8.43 12.71
CA GLY A 325 -3.62 -7.27 12.35
C GLY A 325 -4.48 -7.50 11.10
N LEU A 326 -3.93 -8.13 10.06
CA LEU A 326 -4.65 -8.48 8.84
C LEU A 326 -5.82 -9.44 9.10
N ILE A 327 -5.62 -10.43 9.99
CA ILE A 327 -6.68 -11.38 10.35
C ILE A 327 -7.72 -10.70 11.25
N SER A 328 -7.32 -9.88 12.21
CA SER A 328 -8.29 -9.13 13.03
C SER A 328 -9.10 -8.14 12.19
N GLY A 329 -8.52 -7.58 11.14
CA GLY A 329 -9.17 -6.66 10.21
C GLY A 329 -9.96 -7.33 9.08
N SER A 330 -10.02 -8.67 9.02
CA SER A 330 -10.71 -9.36 7.92
C SER A 330 -12.24 -9.33 8.01
N GLY A 331 -12.80 -8.88 9.13
CA GLY A 331 -14.25 -8.77 9.35
C GLY A 331 -14.98 -10.12 9.42
N GLU A 332 -16.30 -10.07 9.49
CA GLU A 332 -17.18 -11.26 9.62
C GLU A 332 -17.24 -12.11 8.33
N GLN A 333 -16.80 -11.56 7.19
CA GLN A 333 -16.74 -12.28 5.91
C GLN A 333 -15.72 -13.42 5.90
N TYR A 334 -14.77 -13.45 6.84
CA TYR A 334 -13.75 -14.49 6.92
C TYR A 334 -13.69 -15.11 8.32
N GLU A 335 -13.49 -16.41 8.38
CA GLU A 335 -13.23 -17.15 9.63
C GLU A 335 -11.92 -17.96 9.53
N PRO A 336 -11.29 -18.33 10.66
CA PRO A 336 -10.08 -19.14 10.65
C PRO A 336 -10.25 -20.46 9.90
N ALA A 337 -9.23 -20.83 9.11
CA ALA A 337 -9.15 -22.11 8.40
C ALA A 337 -7.81 -22.79 8.65
N ASP A 338 -7.76 -24.11 8.44
CA ASP A 338 -6.54 -24.90 8.59
C ASP A 338 -5.48 -24.51 7.57
N ALA A 339 -4.32 -24.06 8.03
CA ALA A 339 -3.12 -23.91 7.21
C ALA A 339 -2.34 -25.24 7.10
N PRO A 340 -1.59 -25.46 5.99
CA PRO A 340 -0.66 -26.58 5.89
C PRO A 340 0.32 -26.62 7.08
N LYS A 341 0.28 -27.72 7.84
CA LYS A 341 1.12 -27.90 9.04
C LYS A 341 2.62 -27.92 8.73
N SER A 342 2.98 -28.20 7.48
CA SER A 342 4.34 -28.19 6.97
C SER A 342 4.92 -26.79 6.81
N VAL A 343 4.11 -25.73 6.84
CA VAL A 343 4.57 -24.34 6.65
C VAL A 343 4.54 -23.57 7.97
N PRO A 344 5.70 -23.25 8.59
CA PRO A 344 5.77 -22.55 9.86
C PRO A 344 5.13 -21.17 9.80
N GLY A 345 4.28 -20.87 10.79
CA GLY A 345 3.70 -19.53 10.97
C GLY A 345 2.60 -19.16 9.96
N ALA A 346 2.30 -20.01 8.97
CA ALA A 346 1.21 -19.78 8.04
C ALA A 346 -0.14 -19.74 8.78
N ARG A 347 -0.99 -18.78 8.41
CA ARG A 347 -2.35 -18.65 8.94
C ARG A 347 -3.33 -18.44 7.81
N CYS A 348 -4.43 -19.18 7.84
CA CYS A 348 -5.42 -19.17 6.77
C CYS A 348 -6.79 -18.74 7.28
N LEU A 349 -7.56 -18.19 6.35
CA LEU A 349 -8.96 -17.83 6.50
C LEU A 349 -9.77 -18.48 5.37
N THR A 350 -11.04 -18.75 5.64
CA THR A 350 -12.03 -19.16 4.64
C THR A 350 -13.19 -18.16 4.63
N LEU A 351 -13.75 -17.94 3.44
CA LEU A 351 -14.91 -17.09 3.24
C LEU A 351 -16.14 -17.70 3.91
N THR A 352 -16.88 -16.90 4.66
CA THR A 352 -18.15 -17.25 5.30
C THR A 352 -19.33 -16.87 4.40
N SER A 353 -20.55 -17.19 4.82
CA SER A 353 -21.76 -16.73 4.14
C SER A 353 -21.98 -15.21 4.18
N ALA A 354 -21.24 -14.47 5.02
CA ALA A 354 -21.29 -13.01 5.06
C ALA A 354 -20.43 -12.35 3.98
N GLY A 355 -19.52 -13.10 3.33
CA GLY A 355 -18.70 -12.62 2.23
C GLY A 355 -19.38 -12.71 0.86
N ASP A 356 -18.82 -12.02 -0.14
CA ASP A 356 -19.32 -12.02 -1.52
C ASP A 356 -18.41 -12.89 -2.41
N PRO A 357 -18.80 -14.13 -2.78
CA PRO A 357 -17.94 -15.02 -3.57
C PRO A 357 -17.63 -14.54 -4.99
N GLN A 358 -18.26 -13.45 -5.46
CA GLN A 358 -17.91 -12.81 -6.73
C GLN A 358 -16.78 -11.77 -6.58
N LYS A 359 -16.52 -11.30 -5.36
CA LYS A 359 -15.52 -10.27 -5.05
C LYS A 359 -14.38 -10.81 -4.18
N ASP A 360 -14.67 -11.80 -3.37
CA ASP A 360 -13.78 -12.40 -2.39
C ASP A 360 -13.34 -13.80 -2.82
N SER A 361 -12.08 -14.11 -2.55
CA SER A 361 -11.57 -15.47 -2.74
C SER A 361 -12.02 -16.36 -1.59
N ARG A 362 -12.34 -17.62 -1.90
CA ARG A 362 -12.77 -18.60 -0.88
C ARG A 362 -11.74 -18.78 0.23
N PHE A 363 -10.45 -18.80 -0.10
CA PHE A 363 -9.37 -18.95 0.86
C PHE A 363 -8.37 -17.80 0.73
N ARG A 364 -7.90 -17.33 1.88
CA ARG A 364 -6.82 -16.34 2.00
C ARG A 364 -5.85 -16.80 3.07
N CYS A 365 -4.58 -16.94 2.72
CA CYS A 365 -3.54 -17.32 3.68
C CYS A 365 -2.42 -16.28 3.72
N TYR A 366 -1.83 -16.16 4.90
CA TYR A 366 -0.72 -15.28 5.19
C TYR A 366 0.49 -16.13 5.55
N VAL A 367 1.60 -15.93 4.83
CA VAL A 367 2.81 -16.74 4.93
C VAL A 367 3.97 -15.83 5.34
N PRO A 368 4.45 -15.92 6.60
CA PRO A 368 5.60 -15.13 7.05
C PRO A 368 6.91 -15.80 6.66
N TYR A 369 7.87 -15.01 6.19
CA TYR A 369 9.27 -15.42 6.13
C TYR A 369 10.19 -14.21 6.35
N ARG A 370 10.92 -14.21 7.47
CA ARG A 370 11.76 -13.09 7.90
C ARG A 370 10.97 -11.77 7.82
N ARG A 371 11.42 -10.79 7.04
CA ARG A 371 10.79 -9.46 6.90
C ARG A 371 9.65 -9.38 5.87
N TYR A 372 9.19 -10.51 5.36
CA TYR A 372 8.15 -10.58 4.33
C TYR A 372 6.92 -11.31 4.84
N VAL A 373 5.75 -10.80 4.47
CA VAL A 373 4.46 -11.48 4.64
C VAL A 373 3.83 -11.59 3.27
N GLU A 374 3.69 -12.81 2.78
CA GLU A 374 2.97 -13.05 1.53
C GLU A 374 1.50 -13.38 1.81
N VAL A 375 0.60 -12.72 1.10
CA VAL A 375 -0.84 -12.98 1.10
C VAL A 375 -1.15 -13.74 -0.18
N VAL A 376 -1.66 -14.95 -0.06
CA VAL A 376 -2.07 -15.78 -1.20
C VAL A 376 -3.56 -16.04 -1.13
N ASN A 377 -4.23 -15.97 -2.28
CA ASN A 377 -5.67 -16.18 -2.41
C ASN A 377 -5.97 -17.29 -3.42
N ALA A 378 -6.98 -18.12 -3.15
CA ALA A 378 -7.48 -19.12 -4.10
C ALA A 378 -8.93 -19.52 -3.81
N ASN A 379 -9.55 -20.22 -4.77
CA ASN A 379 -10.95 -20.68 -4.66
C ASN A 379 -11.10 -22.19 -4.39
N SER A 380 -10.00 -22.96 -4.45
CA SER A 380 -9.96 -24.39 -4.13
C SER A 380 -8.98 -24.67 -3.00
N ARG A 381 -9.23 -25.76 -2.27
CA ARG A 381 -8.38 -26.18 -1.15
C ARG A 381 -6.98 -26.60 -1.63
N ASP A 382 -6.92 -27.38 -2.71
CA ASP A 382 -5.65 -27.87 -3.25
C ASP A 382 -4.77 -26.72 -3.75
N ASP A 383 -5.35 -25.71 -4.42
CA ASP A 383 -4.58 -24.58 -4.93
C ASP A 383 -4.05 -23.68 -3.80
N ILE A 384 -4.84 -23.45 -2.74
CA ILE A 384 -4.36 -22.64 -1.61
C ILE A 384 -3.25 -23.36 -0.83
N ASP A 385 -3.37 -24.66 -0.59
CA ASP A 385 -2.35 -25.42 0.14
C ASP A 385 -1.02 -25.44 -0.63
N GLN A 386 -1.07 -25.60 -1.96
CA GLN A 386 0.11 -25.52 -2.84
C GLN A 386 0.71 -24.11 -2.89
N ARG A 387 -0.12 -23.06 -2.94
CA ARG A 387 0.36 -21.66 -2.89
C ARG A 387 1.06 -21.34 -1.57
N VAL A 388 0.56 -21.85 -0.44
CA VAL A 388 1.18 -21.64 0.87
C VAL A 388 2.56 -22.30 0.95
N GLY A 389 2.70 -23.54 0.45
CA GLY A 389 3.99 -24.21 0.31
C GLY A 389 4.94 -23.43 -0.61
N ALA A 390 4.44 -23.01 -1.78
CA ALA A 390 5.22 -22.26 -2.76
C ALA A 390 5.69 -20.90 -2.25
N ALA A 391 4.85 -20.17 -1.49
CA ALA A 391 5.16 -18.86 -0.93
C ALA A 391 6.34 -18.95 0.04
N TYR A 392 6.27 -19.89 0.97
CA TYR A 392 7.34 -20.09 1.93
C TYR A 392 8.65 -20.51 1.23
N ALA A 393 8.58 -21.45 0.28
CA ALA A 393 9.74 -21.91 -0.48
C ALA A 393 10.37 -20.80 -1.31
N LEU A 394 9.55 -19.98 -2.01
CA LEU A 394 10.02 -18.87 -2.83
C LEU A 394 10.70 -17.79 -1.99
N LEU A 395 10.09 -17.40 -0.87
CA LEU A 395 10.67 -16.42 0.05
C LEU A 395 12.01 -16.92 0.63
N ALA A 396 12.09 -18.20 0.99
CA ALA A 396 13.31 -18.82 1.51
C ALA A 396 14.43 -18.88 0.45
N ASN A 397 14.10 -19.23 -0.80
CA ASN A 397 15.06 -19.30 -1.90
C ASN A 397 15.51 -17.92 -2.41
N SER A 398 14.77 -16.85 -2.08
CA SER A 398 14.99 -15.49 -2.56
C SER A 398 15.52 -14.52 -1.50
N PHE A 399 15.93 -15.04 -0.34
CA PHE A 399 16.52 -14.23 0.73
C PHE A 399 18.03 -14.02 0.54
#